data_AF-A0A9P5CWM4-F1
#
_entry.id   AF-A0A9P5CWM4-F1
#
_cell.length_a   1.000
_cell.length_b   1.000
_cell.length_c   1.000
_cell.angle_alpha   90.00
_cell.angle_beta   90.00
_cell.angle_gamma   90.00
#
_symmetry.space_group_name_H-M   'P 1'
#
loop_
_entity.id
_entity.type
_entity.pdbx_description
1 polymer ?
#
loop_
_entity_poly.entity_id
_entity_poly.type
_entity_poly.pdbx_seq_one_letter_code
_entity_poly.pdbx_strand_id
1 'polypeptide(L)'
;PTPWAELARYTKIVRRLKWKLPFLAHGYNAATDQTYTGEQREEAELMFKLDFFEYYMLLERALVHLLGVFGIQVTGGFGDRPADATGRQRQADHHFHANVLGALDDPRNPLHEALGKSDVRSALTRAKELRNRWKNADDPDTALAVRLTAGGHAARPLKEYDLGSILDLIFAGFDHGFRIADRYVAEVRSLTAQRGVNGSADPASGQTEEWEFMTDAMDWEAV
;
A
#
# COMPACT_ATOMS: atom_id res chain seq x y z
N PRO A 1 -10.18 2.54 -16.37
CA PRO A 1 -9.87 3.95 -15.99
C PRO A 1 -8.77 4.50 -16.91
N THR A 2 -8.70 5.81 -17.14
CA THR A 2 -7.69 6.42 -18.04
C THR A 2 -6.35 6.61 -17.31
N PRO A 3 -5.21 6.68 -18.02
CA PRO A 3 -3.91 6.89 -17.38
C PRO A 3 -3.82 8.13 -16.48
N TRP A 4 -4.45 9.25 -16.89
CA TRP A 4 -4.47 10.47 -16.08
C TRP A 4 -5.39 10.38 -14.86
N ALA A 5 -6.48 9.61 -14.94
CA ALA A 5 -7.33 9.35 -13.78
C ALA A 5 -6.57 8.52 -12.73
N GLU A 6 -5.86 7.48 -13.16
CA GLU A 6 -5.01 6.65 -12.28
C GLU A 6 -3.88 7.46 -11.63
N LEU A 7 -3.20 8.32 -12.40
CA LEU A 7 -2.16 9.20 -11.86
C LEU A 7 -2.72 10.20 -10.83
N ALA A 8 -3.92 10.73 -11.07
CA ALA A 8 -4.59 11.61 -10.12
C ALA A 8 -4.97 10.88 -8.82
N ARG A 9 -5.47 9.64 -8.92
CA ARG A 9 -5.78 8.78 -7.76
C ARG A 9 -4.52 8.46 -6.96
N TYR A 10 -3.44 8.04 -7.63
CA TYR A 10 -2.12 7.84 -7.02
C TYR A 10 -1.64 9.07 -6.26
N THR A 11 -1.67 10.24 -6.90
CA THR A 11 -1.18 11.50 -6.32
C THR A 11 -1.92 11.86 -5.03
N LYS A 12 -3.24 11.64 -4.98
CA LYS A 12 -4.03 11.87 -3.77
C LYS A 12 -3.66 10.92 -2.64
N ILE A 13 -3.47 9.64 -2.94
CA ILE A 13 -3.06 8.66 -1.93
C ILE A 13 -1.67 9.01 -1.39
N VAL A 14 -0.71 9.38 -2.25
CA VAL A 14 0.63 9.80 -1.80
C VAL A 14 0.57 11.04 -0.90
N ARG A 15 -0.29 12.02 -1.22
CA ARG A 15 -0.53 13.17 -0.32
C ARG A 15 -1.07 12.71 1.03
N ARG A 16 -2.01 11.76 1.06
CA ARG A 16 -2.56 11.20 2.31
C ARG A 16 -1.51 10.40 3.09
N LEU A 17 -0.64 9.65 2.43
CA LEU A 17 0.48 8.94 3.05
C LEU A 17 1.46 9.92 3.71
N LYS A 18 1.83 11.00 3.01
CA LYS A 18 2.68 12.06 3.56
C LYS A 18 2.02 12.76 4.75
N TRP A 19 0.69 12.97 4.71
CA TRP A 19 -0.06 13.52 5.84
C TRP A 19 -0.11 12.59 7.05
N LYS A 20 -0.29 11.28 6.85
CA LYS A 20 -0.33 10.28 7.93
C LYS A 20 1.04 9.98 8.54
N LEU A 21 2.13 10.22 7.82
CA LEU A 21 3.49 9.81 8.23
C LEU A 21 3.92 10.36 9.61
N PRO A 22 3.70 11.64 9.98
CA PRO A 22 4.07 12.14 11.30
C PRO A 22 3.33 11.44 12.45
N PHE A 23 2.08 11.01 12.24
CA PHE A 23 1.30 10.28 13.24
C PHE A 23 1.83 8.85 13.44
N LEU A 24 2.16 8.18 12.34
CA LEU A 24 2.82 6.87 12.39
C LEU A 24 4.18 6.95 13.10
N ALA A 25 4.97 8.00 12.81
CA ALA A 25 6.24 8.25 13.46
C ALA A 25 6.07 8.52 14.98
N HIS A 26 5.02 9.24 15.36
CA HIS A 26 4.70 9.46 16.77
C HIS A 26 4.40 8.14 17.49
N GLY A 27 3.55 7.28 16.92
CA GLY A 27 3.25 5.95 17.48
C GLY A 27 4.51 5.08 17.61
N TYR A 28 5.39 5.10 16.60
CA TYR A 28 6.66 4.37 16.65
C TYR A 28 7.58 4.87 17.77
N ASN A 29 7.69 6.19 17.93
CA ASN A 29 8.50 6.78 18.99
C ASN A 29 7.95 6.41 20.37
N ALA A 30 6.64 6.48 20.59
CA ALA A 30 6.02 6.06 21.85
C ALA A 30 6.24 4.56 22.14
N ALA A 31 6.11 3.70 21.11
CA ALA A 31 6.33 2.25 21.22
C ALA A 31 7.80 1.88 21.51
N THR A 32 8.75 2.76 21.19
CA THR A 32 10.19 2.52 21.41
C THR A 32 10.77 3.32 22.57
N ASP A 33 9.97 4.17 23.23
CA ASP A 33 10.40 5.01 24.33
C ASP A 33 10.66 4.18 25.60
N GLN A 34 11.89 4.26 26.09
CA GLN A 34 12.32 3.54 27.30
C GLN A 34 11.79 4.19 28.58
N THR A 35 11.32 5.44 28.51
CA THR A 35 10.77 6.18 29.66
C THR A 35 9.36 5.73 30.03
N TYR A 36 8.65 5.05 29.12
CA TYR A 36 7.30 4.54 29.33
C TYR A 36 7.31 3.28 30.19
N THR A 37 6.26 3.08 30.99
CA THR A 37 6.07 1.81 31.72
C THR A 37 5.87 0.64 30.73
N GLY A 38 6.05 -0.59 31.21
CA GLY A 38 5.86 -1.79 30.37
C GLY A 38 4.48 -1.83 29.71
N GLU A 39 3.43 -1.58 30.47
CA GLU A 39 2.04 -1.56 29.99
C GLU A 39 1.80 -0.45 28.95
N GLN A 40 2.26 0.78 29.23
CA GLN A 40 2.13 1.90 28.28
C GLN A 40 2.87 1.64 26.97
N ARG A 41 4.02 0.98 27.04
CA ARG A 41 4.81 0.62 25.86
C ARG A 41 4.14 -0.51 25.06
N GLU A 42 3.58 -1.51 25.74
CA GLU A 42 2.81 -2.58 25.10
C GLU A 42 1.57 -2.03 24.37
N GLU A 43 0.84 -1.11 25.00
CA GLU A 43 -0.30 -0.42 24.38
C GLU A 43 0.14 0.43 23.19
N ALA A 44 1.20 1.24 23.33
CA ALA A 44 1.73 2.06 22.24
C ALA A 44 2.22 1.20 21.06
N GLU A 45 2.87 0.06 21.34
CA GLU A 45 3.30 -0.90 20.31
C GLU A 45 2.11 -1.54 19.59
N LEU A 46 1.04 -1.89 20.30
CA LEU A 46 -0.19 -2.40 19.70
C LEU A 46 -0.82 -1.35 18.77
N MET A 47 -1.02 -0.12 19.26
CA MET A 47 -1.60 0.97 18.47
C MET A 47 -0.77 1.28 17.23
N PHE A 48 0.56 1.33 17.38
CA PHE A 48 1.48 1.52 16.25
C PHE A 48 1.33 0.41 15.20
N LYS A 49 1.19 -0.86 15.60
CA LYS A 49 1.03 -1.99 14.68
C LYS A 49 -0.25 -1.89 13.86
N LEU A 50 -1.35 -1.49 14.50
CA LEU A 50 -2.64 -1.24 13.84
C LEU A 50 -2.52 -0.06 12.85
N ASP A 51 -1.93 1.06 13.27
CA ASP A 51 -1.69 2.21 12.41
C ASP A 51 -0.80 1.86 11.21
N PHE A 52 0.25 1.06 11.43
CA PHE A 52 1.14 0.59 10.36
C PHE A 52 0.40 -0.30 9.37
N PHE A 53 -0.50 -1.17 9.84
CA PHE A 53 -1.33 -2.01 8.98
C PHE A 53 -2.16 -1.13 8.04
N GLU A 54 -2.90 -0.15 8.56
CA GLU A 54 -3.67 0.80 7.75
C GLU A 54 -2.79 1.61 6.79
N TYR A 55 -1.64 2.06 7.28
CA TYR A 55 -0.69 2.84 6.50
C TYR A 55 -0.16 2.04 5.31
N TYR A 56 0.19 0.78 5.53
CA TYR A 56 0.64 -0.13 4.49
C TYR A 56 -0.46 -0.41 3.45
N MET A 57 -1.72 -0.51 3.87
CA MET A 57 -2.84 -0.65 2.92
C MET A 57 -2.93 0.54 1.97
N LEU A 58 -2.76 1.77 2.46
CA LEU A 58 -2.69 2.96 1.61
C LEU A 58 -1.48 2.94 0.68
N LEU A 59 -0.33 2.47 1.16
CA LEU A 59 0.90 2.31 0.37
C LEU A 59 0.68 1.35 -0.79
N GLU A 60 0.06 0.20 -0.53
CA GLU A 60 -0.19 -0.79 -1.56
C GLU A 60 -1.22 -0.29 -2.58
N ARG A 61 -2.23 0.44 -2.12
CA ARG A 61 -3.19 1.10 -3.00
C ARG A 61 -2.54 2.12 -3.94
N ALA A 62 -1.54 2.87 -3.44
CA ALA A 62 -0.76 3.77 -4.28
C ALA A 62 -0.04 2.98 -5.39
N LEU A 63 0.58 1.85 -5.07
CA LEU A 63 1.24 0.97 -6.06
C LEU A 63 0.26 0.49 -7.14
N VAL A 64 -0.95 0.06 -6.76
CA VAL A 64 -1.98 -0.39 -7.70
C VAL A 64 -2.35 0.72 -8.67
N HIS A 65 -2.63 1.94 -8.20
CA HIS A 65 -2.97 3.05 -9.09
C HIS A 65 -1.78 3.46 -9.96
N LEU A 66 -0.56 3.39 -9.44
CA LEU A 66 0.64 3.69 -10.24
C LEU A 66 0.86 2.67 -11.36
N LEU A 67 0.63 1.37 -11.09
CA LEU A 67 0.62 0.31 -12.11
C LEU A 67 -0.52 0.51 -13.12
N GLY A 68 -1.69 0.93 -12.63
CA GLY A 68 -2.88 1.25 -13.43
C GLY A 68 -2.64 2.32 -14.49
N VAL A 69 -1.73 3.28 -14.25
CA VAL A 69 -1.32 4.28 -15.27
C VAL A 69 -0.88 3.62 -16.58
N PHE A 70 -0.15 2.51 -16.49
CA PHE A 70 0.37 1.77 -17.65
C PHE A 70 -0.57 0.68 -18.15
N GLY A 71 -1.81 0.63 -17.64
CA GLY A 71 -2.78 -0.40 -17.97
C GLY A 71 -2.46 -1.76 -17.33
N ILE A 72 -1.50 -1.83 -16.41
CA ILE A 72 -1.16 -3.06 -15.70
C ILE A 72 -2.25 -3.31 -14.64
N GLN A 73 -3.13 -4.26 -14.92
CA GLN A 73 -4.15 -4.68 -13.97
C GLN A 73 -3.56 -5.74 -13.05
N VAL A 74 -3.54 -5.45 -11.75
CA VAL A 74 -3.25 -6.46 -10.73
C VAL A 74 -4.55 -7.23 -10.50
N THR A 75 -4.79 -8.29 -11.26
CA THR A 75 -5.95 -9.14 -11.03
C THR A 75 -5.76 -9.90 -9.72
N GLY A 76 -6.67 -9.71 -8.76
CA GLY A 76 -6.91 -10.74 -7.74
C GLY A 76 -7.34 -11.99 -8.48
N GLY A 77 -6.74 -13.14 -8.19
CA GLY A 77 -6.93 -14.36 -8.98
C GLY A 77 -8.39 -14.80 -9.06
N PHE A 78 -9.13 -14.27 -10.02
CA PHE A 78 -10.45 -14.72 -10.43
C PHE A 78 -10.48 -14.64 -11.96
N GLY A 79 -10.16 -15.76 -12.59
CA GLY A 79 -10.76 -16.05 -13.89
C GLY A 79 -12.26 -16.25 -13.65
N ASP A 80 -13.04 -15.27 -14.09
CA ASP A 80 -14.43 -15.37 -14.55
C ASP A 80 -15.20 -16.66 -14.15
N ARG A 81 -15.50 -16.83 -12.85
CA ARG A 81 -16.39 -17.89 -12.36
C ARG A 81 -17.34 -17.35 -11.31
N PRO A 82 -18.62 -17.78 -11.33
CA PRO A 82 -19.64 -17.26 -10.45
C PRO A 82 -19.30 -17.52 -8.98
N ALA A 83 -19.56 -16.52 -8.15
CA ALA A 83 -19.27 -16.51 -6.72
C ALA A 83 -20.15 -17.51 -5.97
N ASP A 84 -19.53 -18.55 -5.38
CA ASP A 84 -20.10 -19.28 -4.25
C ASP A 84 -19.54 -18.67 -2.96
N ALA A 85 -20.45 -18.08 -2.19
CA ALA A 85 -20.20 -17.43 -0.92
C ALA A 85 -19.96 -18.48 0.17
N THR A 86 -18.87 -18.36 0.93
CA THR A 86 -18.70 -18.73 2.36
C THR A 86 -17.25 -18.96 2.82
N GLY A 87 -16.22 -18.46 2.11
CA GLY A 87 -14.85 -18.54 2.68
C GLY A 87 -13.67 -18.22 1.78
N ARG A 88 -13.90 -18.00 0.47
CA ARG A 88 -12.82 -17.68 -0.49
C ARG A 88 -12.43 -16.21 -0.55
N GLN A 89 -13.26 -15.30 -0.05
CA GLN A 89 -13.02 -13.84 -0.08
C GLN A 89 -11.66 -13.51 0.56
N ARG A 90 -11.44 -13.99 1.79
CA ARG A 90 -10.19 -13.75 2.54
C ARG A 90 -8.95 -14.29 1.83
N GLN A 91 -9.04 -15.42 1.12
CA GLN A 91 -7.91 -15.99 0.36
C GLN A 91 -7.63 -15.22 -0.93
N ALA A 92 -8.65 -14.72 -1.61
CA ALA A 92 -8.50 -13.92 -2.81
C ALA A 92 -7.81 -12.57 -2.56
N ASP A 93 -8.08 -11.94 -1.41
CA ASP A 93 -7.44 -10.69 -0.99
C ASP A 93 -5.93 -10.88 -0.75
N HIS A 94 -5.53 -12.04 -0.23
CA HIS A 94 -4.11 -12.38 -0.05
C HIS A 94 -3.37 -12.57 -1.38
N HIS A 95 -4.03 -13.11 -2.41
CA HIS A 95 -3.46 -13.22 -3.76
C HIS A 95 -3.35 -11.86 -4.46
N PHE A 96 -4.33 -10.97 -4.28
CA PHE A 96 -4.31 -9.61 -4.85
C PHE A 96 -3.04 -8.84 -4.44
N HIS A 97 -2.72 -8.87 -3.14
CA HIS A 97 -1.58 -8.16 -2.57
C HIS A 97 -0.20 -8.76 -2.95
N ALA A 98 -0.11 -10.08 -3.18
CA ALA A 98 1.11 -10.74 -3.68
C ALA A 98 1.37 -10.41 -5.15
N ASN A 99 0.30 -10.23 -5.92
CA ASN A 99 0.37 -9.91 -7.35
C ASN A 99 0.90 -8.50 -7.61
N VAL A 100 0.75 -7.55 -6.67
CA VAL A 100 1.30 -6.18 -6.80
C VAL A 100 2.83 -6.19 -6.85
N LEU A 101 3.48 -6.81 -5.86
CA LEU A 101 4.96 -6.83 -5.82
C LEU A 101 5.53 -7.72 -6.93
N GLY A 102 4.85 -8.83 -7.26
CA GLY A 102 5.25 -9.68 -8.39
C GLY A 102 5.18 -8.96 -9.74
N ALA A 103 4.21 -8.06 -9.93
CA ALA A 103 4.14 -7.25 -11.15
C ALA A 103 5.35 -6.32 -11.30
N LEU A 104 5.93 -5.84 -10.21
CA LEU A 104 7.13 -4.98 -10.22
C LEU A 104 8.40 -5.77 -10.57
N ASP A 105 8.41 -7.08 -10.37
CA ASP A 105 9.57 -7.95 -10.67
C ASP A 105 9.72 -8.22 -12.18
N ASP A 106 8.67 -8.02 -13.00
CA ASP A 106 8.74 -8.19 -14.46
C ASP A 106 9.62 -7.08 -15.09
N PRO A 107 10.74 -7.42 -15.77
CA PRO A 107 11.61 -6.43 -16.42
C PRO A 107 10.93 -5.59 -17.51
N ARG A 108 9.78 -6.04 -18.03
CA ARG A 108 8.98 -5.31 -19.01
C ARG A 108 8.09 -4.25 -18.36
N ASN A 109 7.96 -4.26 -17.04
CA ASN A 109 7.19 -3.26 -16.32
C ASN A 109 7.93 -1.90 -16.38
N PRO A 110 7.29 -0.82 -16.84
CA PRO A 110 7.89 0.52 -16.85
C PRO A 110 8.39 1.01 -15.48
N LEU A 111 7.84 0.46 -14.39
CA LEU A 111 8.22 0.78 -13.01
C LEU A 111 9.32 -0.13 -12.46
N HIS A 112 9.79 -1.13 -13.21
CA HIS A 112 10.78 -2.10 -12.74
C HIS A 112 12.07 -1.42 -12.24
N GLU A 113 12.58 -0.43 -12.98
CA GLU A 113 13.78 0.33 -12.57
C GLU A 113 13.56 1.14 -11.29
N ALA A 114 12.34 1.63 -11.04
CA ALA A 114 12.03 2.50 -9.91
C ALA A 114 11.67 1.74 -8.64
N LEU A 115 10.96 0.61 -8.78
CA LEU A 115 10.29 -0.10 -7.69
C LEU A 115 10.58 -1.62 -7.66
N GLY A 116 11.01 -2.19 -8.80
CA GLY A 116 11.31 -3.60 -8.98
C GLY A 116 12.76 -4.01 -8.68
N LYS A 117 13.65 -3.02 -8.47
CA LYS A 117 15.08 -3.25 -8.23
C LYS A 117 15.52 -2.94 -6.80
N SER A 118 16.69 -3.48 -6.47
CA SER A 118 17.59 -3.07 -5.38
C SER A 118 16.92 -2.96 -4.00
N ASP A 119 17.21 -1.86 -3.29
CA ASP A 119 16.84 -1.59 -1.92
C ASP A 119 15.36 -1.21 -1.81
N VAL A 120 14.77 -0.59 -2.85
CA VAL A 120 13.34 -0.22 -2.87
C VAL A 120 12.47 -1.46 -2.88
N ARG A 121 12.76 -2.42 -3.77
CA ARG A 121 12.02 -3.69 -3.82
C ARG A 121 12.16 -4.48 -2.52
N SER A 122 13.36 -4.47 -1.92
CA SER A 122 13.64 -5.08 -0.63
C SER A 122 12.87 -4.42 0.51
N ALA A 123 12.79 -3.08 0.52
CA ALA A 123 12.02 -2.32 1.49
C ALA A 123 10.51 -2.61 1.36
N LEU A 124 9.98 -2.69 0.14
CA LEU A 124 8.60 -3.09 -0.12
C LEU A 124 8.28 -4.51 0.40
N THR A 125 9.19 -5.47 0.20
CA THR A 125 9.04 -6.82 0.78
C THR A 125 9.00 -6.77 2.30
N ARG A 126 9.97 -6.08 2.93
CA ARG A 126 10.04 -5.99 4.39
C ARG A 126 8.80 -5.33 4.97
N ALA A 127 8.35 -4.22 4.39
CA ALA A 127 7.12 -3.56 4.81
C ALA A 127 5.90 -4.49 4.72
N LYS A 128 5.81 -5.30 3.65
CA LYS A 128 4.76 -6.31 3.49
C LYS A 128 4.80 -7.38 4.58
N GLU A 129 5.99 -7.90 4.86
CA GLU A 129 6.20 -8.92 5.89
C GLU A 129 5.81 -8.39 7.28
N LEU A 130 6.17 -7.13 7.59
CA LEU A 130 5.75 -6.48 8.83
C LEU A 130 4.24 -6.33 8.92
N ARG A 131 3.58 -5.87 7.85
CA ARG A 131 2.12 -5.78 7.80
C ARG A 131 1.46 -7.15 8.01
N ASN A 132 1.96 -8.20 7.36
CA ASN A 132 1.41 -9.54 7.51
C ASN A 132 1.63 -10.10 8.92
N ARG A 133 2.79 -9.82 9.52
CA ARG A 133 3.10 -10.19 10.91
C ARG A 133 2.17 -9.52 11.91
N TRP A 134 1.75 -8.30 11.64
CA TRP A 134 0.94 -7.48 12.55
C TRP A 134 -0.55 -7.44 12.21
N LYS A 135 -0.99 -8.21 11.21
CA LYS A 135 -2.39 -8.23 10.75
C LYS A 135 -3.40 -8.57 11.86
N ASN A 136 -3.03 -9.46 12.79
CA ASN A 136 -3.86 -9.89 13.90
C ASN A 136 -3.21 -9.48 15.23
N ALA A 137 -2.62 -8.27 15.31
CA ALA A 137 -1.90 -7.84 16.51
C ALA A 137 -2.81 -7.65 17.74
N ASP A 138 -4.10 -7.41 17.51
CA ASP A 138 -5.17 -7.21 18.48
C ASP A 138 -5.85 -8.52 18.94
N ASP A 139 -5.66 -9.61 18.22
CA ASP A 139 -6.24 -10.91 18.57
C ASP A 139 -5.49 -11.53 19.78
N PRO A 140 -6.17 -11.71 20.93
CA PRO A 140 -5.56 -12.25 22.13
C PRO A 140 -5.01 -13.67 21.95
N ASP A 141 -5.62 -14.48 21.08
CA ASP A 141 -5.17 -15.84 20.79
C ASP A 141 -3.89 -15.82 19.93
N THR A 142 -3.82 -14.89 18.97
CA THR A 142 -2.59 -14.65 18.20
C THR A 142 -1.47 -14.10 19.09
N ALA A 143 -1.78 -13.16 19.99
CA ALA A 143 -0.81 -12.62 20.94
C ALA A 143 -0.27 -13.70 21.90
N LEU A 144 -1.15 -14.58 22.38
CA LEU A 144 -0.77 -15.72 23.21
C LEU A 144 0.04 -16.76 22.42
N ALA A 145 -0.36 -17.08 21.20
CA ALA A 145 0.37 -18.00 20.32
C ALA A 145 1.78 -17.47 20.00
N VAL A 146 1.94 -16.18 19.69
CA VAL A 146 3.26 -15.55 19.51
C VAL A 146 4.07 -15.66 20.79
N ARG A 147 3.51 -15.39 21.97
CA ARG A 147 4.22 -15.51 23.27
C ARG A 147 4.65 -16.96 23.56
N LEU A 148 3.83 -17.96 23.23
CA LEU A 148 4.10 -19.37 23.50
C LEU A 148 5.02 -20.03 22.47
N THR A 149 4.93 -19.65 21.19
CA THR A 149 5.75 -20.21 20.10
C THR A 149 7.11 -19.53 19.96
N ALA A 150 7.24 -18.26 20.41
CA ALA A 150 8.47 -17.50 20.40
C ALA A 150 9.44 -17.89 21.54
N GLY A 151 9.54 -19.17 21.89
CA GLY A 151 10.41 -19.72 22.94
C GLY A 151 11.91 -19.45 22.73
N GLY A 152 12.34 -18.21 22.99
CA GLY A 152 13.71 -17.71 22.83
C GLY A 152 13.93 -16.77 21.64
N HIS A 153 12.97 -16.62 20.73
CA HIS A 153 13.00 -15.61 19.67
C HIS A 153 11.85 -14.64 19.89
N ALA A 154 11.90 -13.90 21.01
CA ALA A 154 11.03 -12.73 21.20
C ALA A 154 10.99 -11.98 19.87
N ALA A 155 9.78 -11.76 19.33
CA ALA A 155 9.58 -11.04 18.09
C ALA A 155 10.51 -9.83 18.10
N ARG A 156 11.41 -9.77 17.13
CA ARG A 156 12.53 -8.81 17.11
C ARG A 156 12.02 -7.42 17.53
N PRO A 157 12.65 -6.75 18.52
CA PRO A 157 12.16 -5.48 19.05
C PRO A 157 11.85 -4.48 17.94
N LEU A 158 10.79 -3.69 18.10
CA LEU A 158 10.29 -2.79 17.05
C LEU A 158 11.39 -1.89 16.46
N LYS A 159 12.30 -1.40 17.33
CA LYS A 159 13.45 -0.56 16.97
C LYS A 159 14.40 -1.18 15.95
N GLU A 160 14.47 -2.50 15.85
CA GLU A 160 15.46 -3.18 15.02
C GLU A 160 14.99 -3.44 13.58
N TYR A 161 13.72 -3.16 13.27
CA TYR A 161 13.20 -3.25 11.91
C TYR A 161 13.56 -2.04 11.05
N ASP A 162 14.07 -0.96 11.64
CA ASP A 162 14.49 0.27 10.95
C ASP A 162 13.44 0.79 9.96
N LEU A 163 12.23 1.07 10.47
CA LEU A 163 11.11 1.49 9.65
C LEU A 163 11.34 2.82 8.93
N GLY A 164 12.14 3.73 9.52
CA GLY A 164 12.50 4.99 8.89
C GLY A 164 13.15 4.76 7.53
N SER A 165 14.24 3.99 7.51
CA SER A 165 14.94 3.64 6.26
C SER A 165 14.04 2.90 5.27
N ILE A 166 13.18 1.98 5.75
CA ILE A 166 12.23 1.27 4.88
C ILE A 166 11.29 2.26 4.18
N LEU A 167 10.67 3.17 4.94
CA LEU A 167 9.71 4.13 4.38
C LEU A 167 10.39 5.15 3.48
N ASP A 168 11.59 5.63 3.83
CA ASP A 168 12.36 6.58 3.01
C ASP A 168 12.71 5.98 1.64
N LEU A 169 13.16 4.71 1.60
CA LEU A 169 13.43 3.99 0.36
C LEU A 169 12.16 3.85 -0.50
N ILE A 170 11.02 3.53 0.12
CA ILE A 170 9.75 3.40 -0.60
C ILE A 170 9.32 4.75 -1.18
N PHE A 171 9.42 5.84 -0.41
CA PHE A 171 9.09 7.19 -0.91
C PHE A 171 10.03 7.65 -2.02
N ALA A 172 11.32 7.35 -1.95
CA ALA A 172 12.25 7.60 -3.05
C ALA A 172 11.83 6.83 -4.32
N GLY A 173 11.40 5.58 -4.17
CA GLY A 173 10.82 4.78 -5.24
C GLY A 173 9.55 5.39 -5.82
N PHE A 174 8.64 5.89 -4.97
CA PHE A 174 7.40 6.58 -5.37
C PHE A 174 7.66 7.87 -6.15
N ASP A 175 8.63 8.67 -5.71
CA ASP A 175 9.01 9.90 -6.40
C ASP A 175 9.66 9.59 -7.77
N HIS A 176 10.39 8.48 -7.88
CA HIS A 176 10.91 8.01 -9.17
C HIS A 176 9.82 7.47 -10.09
N GLY A 177 8.96 6.58 -9.58
CA GLY A 177 7.83 6.01 -10.32
C GLY A 177 6.84 7.09 -10.79
N PHE A 178 6.59 8.11 -9.97
CA PHE A 178 5.76 9.26 -10.35
C PHE A 178 6.32 9.99 -11.58
N ARG A 179 7.63 10.25 -11.63
CA ARG A 179 8.26 10.93 -12.78
C ARG A 179 8.11 10.13 -14.08
N ILE A 180 8.17 8.80 -14.01
CA ILE A 180 7.96 7.92 -15.17
C ILE A 180 6.49 7.98 -15.60
N ALA A 181 5.56 7.86 -14.65
CA ALA A 181 4.12 7.89 -14.90
C ALA A 181 3.64 9.25 -15.44
N ASP A 182 4.13 10.36 -14.89
CA ASP A 182 3.81 11.71 -15.32
C ASP A 182 4.23 11.97 -16.78
N ARG A 183 5.45 11.55 -17.14
CA ARG A 183 5.92 11.60 -18.53
C ARG A 183 5.05 10.79 -19.46
N TYR A 184 4.72 9.55 -19.09
CA TYR A 184 3.86 8.68 -19.89
C TYR A 184 2.46 9.30 -20.09
N VAL A 185 1.86 9.86 -19.04
CA VAL A 185 0.55 10.53 -19.14
C VAL A 185 0.62 11.75 -20.06
N ALA A 186 1.69 12.55 -20.00
CA ALA A 186 1.87 13.69 -20.89
C ALA A 186 1.96 13.25 -22.36
N GLU A 187 2.75 12.20 -22.65
CA GLU A 187 2.87 11.62 -23.99
C GLU A 187 1.52 11.09 -24.52
N VAL A 188 0.82 10.28 -23.74
CA VAL A 188 -0.51 9.73 -24.12
C VAL A 188 -1.53 10.84 -24.38
N ARG A 189 -1.55 11.90 -23.55
CA ARG A 189 -2.47 13.03 -23.76
C ARG A 189 -2.14 13.78 -25.05
N SER A 190 -0.86 14.02 -25.32
CA SER A 190 -0.42 14.67 -26.56
C SER A 190 -0.83 13.88 -27.81
N LEU A 191 -0.66 12.56 -27.79
CA LEU A 191 -1.04 11.67 -28.90
C LEU A 191 -2.55 11.61 -29.08
N THR A 192 -3.32 11.61 -27.99
CA THR A 192 -4.79 11.61 -28.02
C THR A 192 -5.32 12.93 -28.61
N ALA A 193 -4.73 14.07 -28.23
CA ALA A 193 -5.06 15.38 -28.77
C ALA A 193 -4.76 15.49 -30.27
N GLN A 194 -3.61 14.95 -30.72
CA GLN A 194 -3.23 14.93 -32.15
C GLN A 194 -4.16 14.06 -33.00
N ARG A 195 -4.76 13.01 -32.42
CA ARG A 195 -5.72 12.14 -33.12
C ARG A 195 -7.13 12.73 -33.23
N GLY A 196 -7.37 13.95 -32.72
CA GLY A 196 -8.68 14.61 -32.80
C GLY A 196 -9.78 13.91 -32.00
N VAL A 197 -9.42 12.98 -31.11
CA VAL A 197 -10.37 12.32 -30.21
C VAL A 197 -10.66 13.30 -29.08
N ASN A 198 -11.63 14.20 -29.31
CA ASN A 198 -12.21 15.04 -28.28
C ASN A 198 -13.03 14.18 -27.31
N GLY A 199 -12.34 13.47 -26.41
CA GLY A 199 -12.95 12.99 -25.18
C GLY A 199 -13.21 14.18 -24.27
N SER A 200 -14.33 14.87 -24.46
CA SER A 200 -14.82 15.92 -23.56
C SER A 200 -15.24 15.27 -22.23
N ALA A 201 -14.27 14.97 -21.38
CA ALA A 201 -14.53 14.77 -19.96
C ALA A 201 -14.63 16.16 -19.32
N ASP A 202 -15.85 16.55 -19.00
CA ASP A 202 -16.18 17.80 -18.31
C ASP A 202 -15.49 17.81 -16.92
N PRO A 203 -14.61 18.79 -16.60
CA PRO A 203 -13.88 18.80 -15.34
C PRO A 203 -14.75 19.13 -14.12
N ALA A 204 -16.01 19.55 -14.31
CA ALA A 204 -16.89 20.03 -13.24
C ALA A 204 -17.78 18.95 -12.59
N SER A 205 -18.02 17.80 -13.24
CA SER A 205 -18.85 16.71 -12.68
C SER A 205 -18.07 15.73 -11.79
N GLY A 206 -16.74 15.87 -11.71
CA GLY A 206 -15.87 14.85 -11.13
C GLY A 206 -15.60 14.96 -9.63
N GLN A 207 -15.89 16.07 -8.93
CA GLN A 207 -15.42 16.29 -7.55
C GLN A 207 -15.97 15.30 -6.50
N THR A 208 -17.16 14.74 -6.72
CA THR A 208 -17.75 13.74 -5.82
C THR A 208 -17.11 12.35 -6.06
N GLU A 209 -17.03 11.91 -7.33
CA GLU A 209 -16.29 10.70 -7.74
C GLU A 209 -14.77 10.80 -7.44
N GLU A 210 -14.29 12.04 -7.32
CA GLU A 210 -12.89 12.40 -7.11
C GLU A 210 -12.35 11.86 -5.79
N TRP A 211 -13.21 11.77 -4.76
CA TRP A 211 -12.90 11.27 -3.43
C TRP A 211 -13.70 10.02 -3.07
N GLU A 212 -14.78 9.68 -3.79
CA GLU A 212 -15.58 8.48 -3.59
C GLU A 212 -14.75 7.19 -3.64
N PHE A 213 -13.74 7.12 -4.52
CA PHE A 213 -12.83 5.97 -4.51
C PHE A 213 -12.07 5.83 -3.18
N MET A 214 -11.76 6.93 -2.48
CA MET A 214 -11.12 6.84 -1.18
C MET A 214 -12.05 6.27 -0.10
N THR A 215 -13.37 6.53 -0.19
CA THR A 215 -14.40 5.99 0.71
C THR A 215 -14.86 4.58 0.35
N ASP A 216 -14.83 4.20 -0.93
CA ASP A 216 -15.06 2.81 -1.33
C ASP A 216 -14.11 1.86 -0.62
N ALA A 217 -12.92 2.31 -0.21
CA ALA A 217 -11.98 1.50 0.57
C ALA A 217 -12.32 1.36 2.08
N MET A 218 -13.38 1.99 2.59
CA MET A 218 -13.86 1.81 3.97
C MET A 218 -14.90 0.68 4.11
N ASP A 219 -15.39 0.09 3.01
CA ASP A 219 -16.47 -0.90 2.99
C ASP A 219 -16.01 -2.36 2.69
N TRP A 220 -14.85 -2.79 3.21
CA TRP A 220 -14.29 -4.12 2.88
C TRP A 220 -14.17 -5.11 4.04
N GLU A 221 -14.89 -4.88 5.15
CA GLU A 221 -15.19 -5.93 6.15
C GLU A 221 -16.69 -6.26 6.27
N ALA A 222 -17.55 -5.67 5.45
CA ALA A 222 -19.00 -5.86 5.55
C ALA A 222 -19.72 -6.04 4.21
N VAL A 223 -19.28 -6.98 3.36
CA VAL A 223 -20.15 -7.89 2.57
C VAL A 223 -19.44 -9.22 2.33
#